data_AF-A0A533VNC5-F1
#
_entry.id   AF-A0A533VNC5-F1
#
_cell.length_a   1.000
_cell.length_b   1.000
_cell.length_c   1.000
_cell.angle_alpha   90.00
_cell.angle_beta   90.00
_cell.angle_gamma   90.00
#
_symmetry.space_group_name_H-M   'P 1'
#
loop_
_entity.id
_entity.type
_entity.pdbx_description
1 polymer ?
#
loop_
_entity_poly.entity_id
_entity_poly.type
_entity_poly.pdbx_seq_one_letter_code
_entity_poly.pdbx_strand_id
1 'polypeptide(L)'
;MNRGAEIIKLIEENPGIKFREIMRETQMKNGVLSYHVKRLEESGSVKIERKSGQTRFYPLFVTEEESILIKNLRQETPRRIMLTLLNDEMLSFSDIVEKVHKSASTVSTYLSQLIKDKIVETKSIKLKKVFYIKKIDMAKEIIQKYNPILLERTAYNLADTFSSL
;
A
#
# COMPACT_ATOMS: atom_id res chain seq x y z
N MET A 1 -29.02 -11.82 3.96
CA MET A 1 -27.77 -11.26 3.41
C MET A 1 -26.60 -12.06 3.94
N ASN A 2 -25.74 -12.60 3.06
CA ASN A 2 -24.55 -13.34 3.47
C ASN A 2 -23.44 -12.36 3.87
N ARG A 3 -23.35 -12.05 5.17
CA ARG A 3 -22.37 -11.12 5.75
C ARG A 3 -20.92 -11.53 5.47
N GLY A 4 -20.64 -12.83 5.33
CA GLY A 4 -19.31 -13.32 4.97
C GLY A 4 -18.91 -12.94 3.54
N ALA A 5 -19.83 -13.10 2.58
CA ALA A 5 -19.61 -12.70 1.20
C ALA A 5 -19.42 -11.19 1.04
N GLU A 6 -20.16 -10.39 1.83
CA GLU A 6 -19.99 -8.93 1.90
C GLU A 6 -18.57 -8.55 2.35
N ILE A 7 -18.04 -9.21 3.38
CA ILE A 7 -16.68 -8.98 3.88
C ILE A 7 -15.63 -9.39 2.85
N ILE A 8 -15.79 -10.56 2.21
CA ILE A 8 -14.87 -11.03 1.16
C ILE A 8 -14.80 -10.01 0.03
N LYS A 9 -15.96 -9.60 -0.50
CA LYS A 9 -16.04 -8.63 -1.59
C LYS A 9 -15.35 -7.31 -1.22
N LEU A 10 -15.56 -6.83 0.00
CA LEU A 10 -14.89 -5.61 0.48
C LEU A 10 -13.37 -5.78 0.55
N ILE A 11 -12.88 -6.94 0.98
CA ILE A 11 -11.43 -7.22 1.03
C ILE A 11 -10.84 -7.32 -0.39
N GLU A 12 -11.58 -7.87 -1.35
CA GLU A 12 -11.21 -7.94 -2.77
C GLU A 12 -11.10 -6.56 -3.42
N GLU A 13 -12.04 -5.67 -3.12
CA GLU A 13 -12.03 -4.28 -3.60
C GLU A 13 -10.98 -3.42 -2.86
N ASN A 14 -10.67 -3.75 -1.61
CA ASN A 14 -9.83 -2.95 -0.73
C ASN A 14 -8.72 -3.79 -0.03
N PRO A 15 -7.76 -4.38 -0.76
CA PRO A 15 -6.75 -5.26 -0.13
C PRO A 15 -5.87 -4.52 0.88
N GLY A 16 -5.62 -5.13 2.04
CA GLY A 16 -4.91 -4.51 3.14
C GLY A 16 -5.77 -3.61 4.02
N ILE A 17 -7.10 -3.62 3.83
CA ILE A 17 -8.09 -2.98 4.70
C ILE A 17 -7.95 -3.47 6.14
N LYS A 18 -8.16 -2.57 7.10
CA LYS A 18 -8.11 -2.87 8.52
C LYS A 18 -9.47 -3.27 9.06
N PHE A 19 -9.48 -3.98 10.19
CA PHE A 19 -10.71 -4.38 10.88
C PHE A 19 -11.68 -3.23 11.12
N ARG A 20 -11.17 -2.08 11.62
CA ARG A 20 -12.00 -0.89 11.88
C ARG A 20 -12.56 -0.25 10.60
N GLU A 21 -11.86 -0.39 9.49
CA GLU A 21 -12.34 0.09 8.19
C GLU A 21 -13.46 -0.81 7.69
N ILE A 22 -13.30 -2.15 7.79
CA ILE A 22 -14.38 -3.10 7.49
C ILE A 22 -15.62 -2.80 8.34
N MET A 23 -15.47 -2.56 9.65
CA MET A 23 -16.60 -2.19 10.51
C MET A 23 -17.33 -0.95 10.01
N ARG A 24 -16.59 0.07 9.56
CA ARG A 24 -17.16 1.33 9.06
C ARG A 24 -17.90 1.12 7.74
N GLU A 25 -17.32 0.40 6.79
CA GLU A 25 -17.95 0.19 5.48
C GLU A 25 -19.17 -0.74 5.56
N THR A 26 -19.13 -1.77 6.42
CA THR A 26 -20.21 -2.77 6.54
C THR A 26 -21.24 -2.44 7.62
N GLN A 27 -20.99 -1.38 8.42
CA GLN A 27 -21.77 -1.00 9.61
C GLN A 27 -21.92 -2.14 10.64
N MET A 28 -21.02 -3.12 10.62
CA MET A 28 -21.05 -4.24 11.56
C MET A 28 -20.44 -3.86 12.92
N LYS A 29 -21.11 -4.27 14.00
CA LYS A 29 -20.55 -4.19 15.36
C LYS A 29 -19.36 -5.13 15.50
N ASN A 30 -18.44 -4.82 16.42
CA ASN A 30 -17.19 -5.55 16.62
C ASN A 30 -17.40 -7.06 16.79
N GLY A 31 -18.33 -7.50 17.65
CA GLY A 31 -18.59 -8.92 17.88
C GLY A 31 -19.10 -9.66 16.63
N VAL A 32 -19.96 -9.00 15.85
CA VAL A 32 -20.51 -9.57 14.60
C VAL A 32 -19.40 -9.73 13.56
N LEU A 33 -18.59 -8.68 13.35
CA LEU A 33 -17.48 -8.77 12.41
C LEU A 33 -16.43 -9.79 12.86
N SER A 34 -16.11 -9.84 14.16
CA SER A 34 -15.16 -10.80 14.72
C SER A 34 -15.60 -12.24 14.48
N TYR A 35 -16.90 -12.53 14.66
CA TYR A 35 -17.46 -13.85 14.37
C TYR A 35 -17.26 -14.23 12.89
N HIS A 36 -17.61 -13.33 11.97
CA HIS A 36 -17.46 -13.61 10.54
C HIS A 36 -16.01 -13.73 10.10
N VAL A 37 -15.14 -12.82 10.56
CA VAL A 37 -13.69 -12.85 10.29
C VAL A 37 -13.06 -14.15 10.78
N LYS A 38 -13.41 -14.61 11.99
CA LYS A 38 -12.91 -15.89 12.53
C LYS A 38 -13.30 -17.06 11.62
N ARG A 39 -14.55 -17.11 11.15
CA ARG A 39 -14.99 -18.16 10.22
C ARG A 39 -14.31 -18.07 8.84
N LEU A 40 -14.07 -16.86 8.35
CA LEU A 40 -13.34 -16.64 7.10
C LEU A 40 -11.87 -17.05 7.20
N GLU A 41 -11.26 -16.85 8.36
CA GLU A 41 -9.92 -17.32 8.68
C GLU A 41 -9.86 -18.85 8.75
N GLU A 42 -10.75 -19.48 9.52
CA GLU A 42 -10.81 -20.93 9.70
C GLU A 42 -11.09 -21.66 8.38
N SER A 43 -11.88 -21.06 7.49
CA SER A 43 -12.16 -21.60 6.15
C SER A 43 -11.06 -21.29 5.13
N GLY A 44 -10.04 -20.51 5.48
CA GLY A 44 -8.99 -20.10 4.54
C GLY A 44 -9.51 -19.22 3.40
N SER A 45 -10.61 -18.50 3.60
CA SER A 45 -11.25 -17.66 2.57
C SER A 45 -10.55 -16.29 2.40
N VAL A 46 -9.75 -15.87 3.38
CA VAL A 46 -9.04 -14.57 3.38
C VAL A 46 -7.65 -14.72 4.00
N LYS A 47 -6.69 -13.90 3.55
CA LYS A 47 -5.36 -13.77 4.18
C LYS A 47 -5.41 -12.70 5.27
N ILE A 48 -4.85 -13.02 6.44
CA ILE A 48 -4.84 -12.11 7.59
C ILE A 48 -3.41 -11.88 8.05
N GLU A 49 -2.94 -10.63 7.94
CA GLU A 49 -1.66 -10.19 8.47
C GLU A 49 -1.89 -9.54 9.84
N ARG A 50 -1.24 -10.06 10.90
CA ARG A 50 -1.28 -9.49 12.25
C ARG A 50 0.09 -8.96 12.63
N LYS A 51 0.25 -7.64 12.74
CA LYS A 51 1.51 -7.03 13.18
C LYS A 51 1.27 -5.84 14.11
N SER A 52 1.90 -5.86 15.29
CA SER A 52 1.93 -4.74 16.26
C SER A 52 0.59 -4.02 16.46
N GLY A 53 -0.48 -4.78 16.71
CA GLY A 53 -1.82 -4.22 16.97
C GLY A 53 -2.60 -3.75 15.74
N GLN A 54 -2.10 -3.98 14.52
CA GLN A 54 -2.83 -3.72 13.29
C GLN A 54 -3.06 -5.03 12.53
N THR A 55 -4.33 -5.40 12.38
CA THR A 55 -4.77 -6.53 11.56
C THR A 55 -5.16 -6.00 10.18
N ARG A 56 -4.56 -6.57 9.14
CA ARG A 56 -4.87 -6.27 7.73
C ARG A 56 -5.41 -7.52 7.05
N PHE A 57 -6.37 -7.31 6.17
CA PHE A 57 -7.05 -8.37 5.43
C PHE A 57 -6.71 -8.26 3.96
N TYR A 58 -6.34 -9.37 3.34
CA TYR A 58 -6.01 -9.44 1.91
C TYR A 58 -6.79 -10.58 1.24
N PRO A 59 -7.10 -10.44 -0.06
CA PRO A 59 -7.63 -11.53 -0.86
C PRO A 59 -6.62 -12.67 -1.01
N LEU A 60 -7.11 -13.89 -1.28
CA LEU A 60 -6.24 -15.06 -1.46
C LEU A 60 -5.33 -14.94 -2.68
N PHE A 61 -5.77 -14.26 -3.73
CA PHE A 61 -4.98 -14.07 -4.95
C PHE A 61 -3.84 -13.04 -4.78
N VAL A 62 -3.83 -12.23 -3.71
CA VAL A 62 -2.74 -11.27 -3.44
C VAL A 62 -1.54 -12.03 -2.87
N THR A 63 -0.42 -11.96 -3.57
CA THR A 63 0.85 -12.54 -3.15
C THR A 63 1.47 -11.78 -1.98
N GLU A 64 2.48 -12.38 -1.32
CA GLU A 64 3.19 -11.73 -0.21
C GLU A 64 3.94 -10.46 -0.65
N GLU A 65 4.46 -10.45 -1.88
CA GLU A 65 5.16 -9.27 -2.42
C GLU A 65 4.16 -8.13 -2.70
N GLU A 66 3.01 -8.45 -3.29
CA GLU A 66 1.93 -7.49 -3.50
C GLU A 66 1.37 -6.97 -2.16
N SER A 67 1.23 -7.83 -1.14
CA SER A 67 0.74 -7.42 0.18
C SER A 67 1.68 -6.38 0.83
N ILE A 68 3.00 -6.58 0.72
CA ILE A 68 4.01 -5.63 1.19
C ILE A 68 3.93 -4.30 0.43
N LEU A 69 3.73 -4.34 -0.89
CA LEU A 69 3.57 -3.15 -1.72
C LEU A 69 2.32 -2.36 -1.33
N ILE A 70 1.17 -3.04 -1.24
CA ILE A 70 -0.13 -2.50 -0.86
C ILE A 70 -0.07 -1.88 0.55
N LYS A 71 0.58 -2.57 1.51
CA LYS A 71 0.81 -2.06 2.87
C LYS A 71 1.53 -0.71 2.88
N ASN A 72 2.52 -0.54 2.00
CA ASN A 72 3.29 0.70 1.90
C ASN A 72 2.52 1.80 1.15
N LEU A 73 1.81 1.46 0.06
CA LEU A 73 0.92 2.39 -0.65
C LEU A 73 -0.20 2.96 0.24
N ARG A 74 -0.65 2.22 1.25
CA ARG A 74 -1.64 2.72 2.22
C ARG A 74 -1.08 3.73 3.22
N GLN A 75 0.24 3.79 3.41
CA GLN A 75 0.88 4.71 4.35
C GLN A 75 1.28 5.99 3.62
N GLU A 76 0.95 7.16 4.18
CA GLU A 76 1.11 8.44 3.51
C GLU A 76 2.54 8.69 3.00
N THR A 77 3.54 8.60 3.88
CA THR A 77 4.92 8.92 3.50
C THR A 77 5.54 7.88 2.55
N PRO A 78 5.48 6.55 2.82
CA PRO A 78 5.93 5.55 1.86
C PRO A 78 5.24 5.68 0.50
N ARG A 79 3.91 5.91 0.48
CA ARG A 79 3.17 6.16 -0.77
C ARG A 79 3.74 7.33 -1.55
N ARG A 80 3.97 8.47 -0.91
CA ARG A 80 4.54 9.66 -1.58
C ARG A 80 5.91 9.37 -2.19
N ILE A 81 6.79 8.68 -1.45
CA ILE A 81 8.11 8.27 -1.96
C ILE A 81 7.95 7.36 -3.17
N MET A 82 7.07 6.35 -3.08
CA MET A 82 6.83 5.40 -4.18
C MET A 82 6.28 6.07 -5.42
N LEU A 83 5.27 6.94 -5.29
CA LEU A 83 4.71 7.70 -6.43
C LEU A 83 5.76 8.61 -7.06
N THR A 84 6.59 9.27 -6.24
CA THR A 84 7.70 10.11 -6.72
C THR A 84 8.68 9.31 -7.57
N LEU A 85 9.04 8.09 -7.14
CA LEU A 85 9.95 7.19 -7.88
C LEU A 85 9.29 6.48 -9.08
N LEU A 86 7.96 6.42 -9.14
CA LEU A 86 7.22 5.88 -10.30
C LEU A 86 7.10 6.92 -11.41
N ASN A 87 7.07 8.21 -11.06
CA ASN A 87 7.03 9.30 -12.02
C ASN A 87 8.41 9.57 -12.61
N ASP A 88 9.43 9.56 -11.76
CA ASP A 88 10.82 9.75 -12.16
C ASP A 88 11.61 8.49 -11.81
N GLU A 89 11.96 7.71 -12.83
CA GLU A 89 12.49 6.35 -12.65
C GLU A 89 13.74 6.27 -11.76
N MET A 90 14.52 7.35 -11.66
CA MET A 90 15.78 7.38 -10.92
C MET A 90 16.02 8.73 -10.26
N LEU A 91 15.91 8.77 -8.94
CA LEU A 91 16.10 10.01 -8.17
C LEU A 91 17.20 9.86 -7.13
N SER A 92 17.92 10.95 -6.86
CA SER A 92 18.83 11.03 -5.73
C SER A 92 18.06 11.27 -4.43
N PHE A 93 18.73 11.09 -3.29
CA PHE A 93 18.11 11.34 -1.99
C PHE A 93 17.59 12.78 -1.84
N SER A 94 18.34 13.78 -2.32
CA SER A 94 17.92 15.18 -2.28
C SER A 94 16.66 15.43 -3.10
N ASP A 95 16.57 14.84 -4.29
CA ASP A 95 15.40 15.02 -5.17
C ASP A 95 14.14 14.41 -4.53
N ILE A 96 14.28 13.26 -3.86
CA ILE A 96 13.16 12.62 -3.15
C ILE A 96 12.71 13.50 -1.97
N VAL A 97 13.65 14.07 -1.20
CA VAL A 97 13.33 14.94 -0.06
C VAL A 97 12.56 16.18 -0.53
N GLU A 98 13.01 16.79 -1.62
CA GLU A 98 12.39 17.97 -2.21
C GLU A 98 10.96 17.68 -2.67
N LYS A 99 10.76 16.60 -3.45
CA LYS A 99 9.45 16.25 -4.05
C LYS A 99 8.43 15.71 -3.04
N VAL A 100 8.87 14.99 -2.00
CA VAL A 100 7.95 14.37 -1.02
C VAL A 100 7.43 15.39 0.00
N HIS A 101 8.11 16.54 0.14
CA HIS A 101 7.82 17.59 1.12
C HIS A 101 7.74 17.06 2.56
N LYS A 102 8.73 16.26 2.97
CA LYS A 102 8.92 15.76 4.35
C LYS A 102 10.38 15.98 4.76
N SER A 103 10.65 15.94 6.07
CA SER A 103 12.03 16.11 6.56
C SER A 103 12.96 15.01 6.03
N ALA A 104 14.24 15.34 5.84
CA ALA A 104 15.26 14.39 5.40
C ALA A 104 15.34 13.15 6.31
N SER A 105 15.23 13.33 7.63
CA SER A 105 15.19 12.21 8.58
C SER A 105 14.01 11.27 8.31
N THR A 106 12.81 11.83 8.12
CA THR A 106 11.60 11.06 7.80
C THR A 106 11.77 10.28 6.49
N VAL A 107 12.24 10.94 5.43
CA VAL A 107 12.48 10.29 4.14
C VAL A 107 13.51 9.19 4.26
N SER A 108 14.62 9.43 4.96
CA SER A 108 15.67 8.43 5.21
C SER A 108 15.12 7.19 5.90
N THR A 109 14.32 7.36 6.96
CA THR A 109 13.69 6.25 7.68
C THR A 109 12.79 5.41 6.75
N TYR A 110 11.87 6.06 6.04
CA TYR A 110 10.93 5.33 5.18
C TYR A 110 11.58 4.75 3.94
N LEU A 111 12.54 5.43 3.34
CA LEU A 111 13.30 4.91 2.20
C LEU A 111 14.13 3.68 2.59
N SER A 112 14.76 3.71 3.77
CA SER A 112 15.45 2.55 4.32
C SER A 112 14.51 1.36 4.55
N GLN A 113 13.29 1.63 5.03
CA GLN A 113 12.26 0.60 5.19
C GLN A 113 11.79 0.05 3.84
N LEU A 114 11.61 0.90 2.81
CA LEU A 114 11.23 0.47 1.47
C LEU A 114 12.30 -0.39 0.78
N ILE A 115 13.59 -0.10 1.05
CA ILE A 115 14.71 -0.95 0.61
C ILE A 115 14.69 -2.30 1.33
N LYS A 116 14.46 -2.30 2.65
CA LYS A 116 14.33 -3.53 3.45
C LYS A 116 13.14 -4.39 2.99
N ASP A 117 12.04 -3.75 2.62
CA ASP A 117 10.83 -4.37 2.06
C ASP A 117 11.03 -4.80 0.58
N LYS A 118 12.22 -4.58 -0.01
CA LYS A 118 12.59 -4.91 -1.40
C LYS A 118 11.73 -4.22 -2.47
N ILE A 119 11.05 -3.12 -2.12
CA ILE A 119 10.26 -2.31 -3.04
C ILE A 119 11.17 -1.36 -3.83
N VAL A 120 12.13 -0.75 -3.13
CA VAL A 120 13.08 0.22 -3.70
C VAL A 120 14.48 -0.41 -3.76
N GLU A 121 15.18 -0.21 -4.86
CA GLU A 121 16.58 -0.53 -5.00
C GLU A 121 17.41 0.73 -5.23
N THR A 122 18.73 0.58 -5.13
CA THR A 122 19.67 1.67 -5.29
C THR A 122 20.80 1.28 -6.22
N LYS A 123 21.32 2.26 -6.96
CA LYS A 123 22.49 2.12 -7.81
C LYS A 123 23.33 3.39 -7.75
N SER A 124 24.60 3.26 -8.13
CA SER A 124 25.50 4.40 -8.29
C SER A 124 25.54 4.81 -9.76
N ILE A 125 25.15 6.05 -10.06
CA ILE A 125 25.26 6.66 -11.38
C ILE A 125 26.08 7.93 -11.26
N LYS A 126 27.18 8.04 -12.01
CA LYS A 126 28.07 9.23 -11.99
C LYS A 126 28.46 9.65 -10.57
N LEU A 127 28.85 8.67 -9.73
CA LEU A 127 29.21 8.84 -8.30
C LEU A 127 28.06 9.29 -7.38
N LYS A 128 26.82 9.38 -7.89
CA LYS A 128 25.63 9.69 -7.10
C LYS A 128 24.81 8.42 -6.86
N LYS A 129 24.38 8.24 -5.60
CA LYS A 129 23.44 7.19 -5.23
C LYS A 129 22.04 7.59 -5.66
N VAL A 130 21.43 6.81 -6.54
CA VAL A 130 20.04 6.97 -6.98
C VAL A 130 19.18 5.81 -6.51
N PHE A 131 17.88 6.04 -6.41
CA PHE A 131 16.86 5.11 -5.95
C PHE A 131 15.82 4.91 -7.04
N TYR A 132 15.27 3.71 -7.14
CA TYR A 132 14.27 3.35 -8.14
C TYR A 132 13.38 2.20 -7.63
N ILE A 133 12.16 2.10 -8.16
CA ILE A 133 11.25 0.98 -7.84
C ILE A 133 11.70 -0.27 -8.57
N LYS A 134 11.87 -1.38 -7.85
CA LYS A 134 12.37 -2.64 -8.40
C LYS A 134 11.45 -3.25 -9.47
N LYS A 135 10.14 -3.24 -9.21
CA LYS A 135 9.10 -3.82 -10.07
C LYS A 135 8.06 -2.76 -10.41
N ILE A 136 8.41 -1.89 -11.35
CA ILE A 136 7.58 -0.74 -11.74
C ILE A 136 6.21 -1.23 -12.25
N ASP A 137 6.18 -2.25 -13.11
CA ASP A 137 4.95 -2.74 -13.73
C ASP A 137 3.95 -3.26 -12.68
N MET A 138 4.41 -4.11 -11.76
CA MET A 138 3.60 -4.59 -10.63
C MET A 138 3.06 -3.44 -9.78
N ALA A 139 3.88 -2.42 -9.50
CA ALA A 139 3.43 -1.25 -8.74
C ALA A 139 2.36 -0.45 -9.48
N LYS A 140 2.55 -0.23 -10.79
CA LYS A 140 1.57 0.46 -11.65
C LYS A 140 0.27 -0.35 -11.74
N GLU A 141 0.34 -1.65 -11.96
CA GLU A 141 -0.83 -2.54 -12.01
C GLU A 141 -1.64 -2.53 -10.71
N ILE A 142 -0.98 -2.64 -9.55
CA ILE A 142 -1.66 -2.56 -8.24
C ILE A 142 -2.33 -1.20 -8.07
N ILE A 143 -1.61 -0.12 -8.39
CA ILE A 143 -2.16 1.23 -8.26
C ILE A 143 -3.38 1.37 -9.15
N GLN A 144 -3.30 1.00 -10.43
CA GLN A 144 -4.43 1.07 -11.37
C GLN A 144 -5.62 0.22 -10.92
N LYS A 145 -5.37 -1.00 -10.43
CA LYS A 145 -6.41 -1.95 -10.04
C LYS A 145 -7.21 -1.51 -8.81
N TYR A 146 -6.57 -0.83 -7.85
CA TYR A 146 -7.20 -0.47 -6.57
C TYR A 146 -7.25 1.06 -6.31
N ASN A 147 -7.05 1.90 -7.34
CA ASN A 147 -7.37 3.33 -7.30
C ASN A 147 -8.90 3.51 -7.38
N PRO A 148 -9.54 4.43 -6.62
CA PRO A 148 -8.98 5.46 -5.74
C PRO A 148 -8.54 4.97 -4.36
N ILE A 149 -8.98 3.81 -3.89
CA ILE A 149 -8.86 3.36 -2.50
C ILE A 149 -7.43 3.41 -1.94
N LEU A 150 -6.41 3.04 -2.73
CA LEU A 150 -5.01 3.13 -2.30
C LEU A 150 -4.48 4.58 -2.23
N LEU A 151 -5.10 5.51 -2.97
CA LEU A 151 -4.66 6.88 -3.21
C LEU A 151 -5.65 7.96 -2.72
N GLU A 152 -6.77 7.57 -2.10
CA GLU A 152 -7.95 8.44 -1.88
C GLU A 152 -7.69 9.58 -0.88
N ARG A 153 -6.59 9.51 -0.11
CA ARG A 153 -6.13 10.61 0.74
C ARG A 153 -5.21 11.61 0.04
N THR A 154 -4.88 11.41 -1.23
CA THR A 154 -3.90 12.21 -2.00
C THR A 154 -4.49 12.84 -3.27
N ALA A 155 -5.83 12.88 -3.40
CA ALA A 155 -6.54 13.37 -4.59
C ALA A 155 -6.09 14.77 -5.09
N TYR A 156 -5.52 15.62 -4.23
CA TYR A 156 -5.06 16.95 -4.63
C TYR A 156 -3.74 17.00 -5.42
N ASN A 157 -2.94 15.92 -5.45
CA ASN A 157 -1.68 15.87 -6.22
C ASN A 157 -1.73 14.83 -7.37
N LEU A 158 -2.88 14.17 -7.55
CA LEU A 158 -2.99 12.98 -8.40
C LEU A 158 -3.24 13.31 -9.88
N ALA A 159 -3.97 14.40 -10.15
CA ALA A 159 -4.29 14.83 -11.51
C ALA A 159 -3.03 15.07 -12.36
N ASP A 160 -1.98 15.63 -11.76
CA ASP A 160 -0.71 15.92 -12.45
C ASP A 160 0.15 14.66 -12.68
N THR A 161 0.05 13.68 -11.77
CA THR A 161 0.81 12.43 -11.84
C THR A 161 0.27 11.48 -12.92
N PHE A 162 -1.05 11.37 -13.07
CA PHE A 162 -1.66 10.46 -14.05
C PHE A 162 -1.87 11.08 -15.43
N SER A 163 -1.90 12.41 -15.56
CA SER A 163 -1.91 13.05 -16.88
C SER A 163 -0.58 12.90 -17.63
N SER A 164 0.45 12.39 -16.96
CA SER A 164 1.83 12.24 -17.47
C SER A 164 2.25 10.77 -17.68
N LEU A 165 1.34 9.81 -17.42
CA LEU A 165 1.51 8.36 -17.65
C LEU A 165 0.76 7.93 -18.91
#